data_AF-A0A9P3GRC7-F1
#
_entry.id   AF-A0A9P3GRC7-F1
#
_cell.length_a   1.000
_cell.length_b   1.000
_cell.length_c   1.000
_cell.angle_alpha   90.00
_cell.angle_beta   90.00
_cell.angle_gamma   90.00
#
_symmetry.space_group_name_H-M   'P 1'
#
loop_
_entity.id
_entity.type
_entity.pdbx_description
1 polymer ?
#
loop_
_entity_poly.entity_id
_entity_poly.type
_entity_poly.pdbx_seq_one_letter_code
_entity_poly.pdbx_strand_id
1 'polypeptide(L)'
;MSLSAPSQWLANALTALLSAPHAGPPPHGAPPADADAFAAVFNRVFVRHARGLVGGREVDRDELMRALLALQAAWRPARCAYADCESLHRRIDGFHPEMGVKMLLTPPEAAEAHVLTLEACVAKQGGRTPLIKTLMLDGDPSLLLAA
;
A
#
# COMPACT_ATOMS: atom_id res chain seq x y z
N MET A 1 -1.69 19.60 9.17
CA MET A 1 -0.43 19.64 8.40
C MET A 1 -0.76 19.23 6.98
N SER A 2 -0.32 19.98 5.97
CA SER A 2 -0.62 19.66 4.57
C SER A 2 0.48 18.76 4.02
N LEU A 3 0.11 17.68 3.34
CA LEU A 3 1.08 16.79 2.70
C LEU A 3 1.72 17.47 1.48
N SER A 4 2.97 17.14 1.19
CA SER A 4 3.61 17.47 -0.08
C SER A 4 2.84 16.80 -1.24
N ALA A 5 2.87 17.39 -2.45
CA ALA A 5 2.11 16.86 -3.58
C ALA A 5 2.40 15.37 -3.90
N PRO A 6 3.66 14.88 -3.87
CA PRO A 6 3.96 13.46 -4.07
C PRO A 6 3.39 12.58 -2.94
N SER A 7 3.53 13.00 -1.69
CA SER A 7 3.02 12.26 -0.52
C SER A 7 1.50 12.24 -0.49
N GLN A 8 0.85 13.34 -0.87
CA GLN A 8 -0.61 13.42 -1.00
C GLN A 8 -1.12 12.46 -2.08
N TRP A 9 -0.45 12.38 -3.22
CA TRP A 9 -0.81 11.43 -4.28
C TRP A 9 -0.70 9.98 -3.78
N LEU A 10 0.41 9.63 -3.11
CA LEU A 10 0.62 8.30 -2.55
C LEU A 10 -0.44 7.97 -1.49
N ALA A 11 -0.71 8.88 -0.56
CA ALA A 11 -1.74 8.72 0.47
C ALA A 11 -3.13 8.51 -0.13
N ASN A 12 -3.47 9.28 -1.16
CA ASN A 12 -4.76 9.14 -1.87
C ASN A 12 -4.85 7.80 -2.60
N ALA A 13 -3.78 7.37 -3.27
CA ALA A 13 -3.73 6.09 -3.98
C ALA A 13 -3.89 4.90 -3.02
N LEU A 14 -3.19 4.93 -1.88
CA LEU A 14 -3.29 3.91 -0.82
C LEU A 14 -4.67 3.92 -0.16
N THR A 15 -5.22 5.10 0.12
CA THR A 15 -6.57 5.22 0.70
C THR A 15 -7.62 4.65 -0.24
N ALA A 16 -7.53 4.93 -1.54
CA ALA A 16 -8.44 4.39 -2.54
C ALA A 16 -8.33 2.86 -2.64
N LEU A 17 -7.10 2.31 -2.55
CA LEU A 17 -6.85 0.88 -2.54
C LEU A 17 -7.46 0.22 -1.29
N LEU A 18 -7.14 0.72 -0.10
CA LEU A 18 -7.60 0.15 1.18
C LEU A 18 -9.11 0.35 1.41
N SER A 19 -9.74 1.32 0.74
CA SER A 19 -11.18 1.51 0.77
C SER A 19 -11.93 0.61 -0.22
N ALA A 20 -11.24 0.01 -1.20
CA ALA A 20 -11.88 -0.82 -2.20
C ALA A 20 -12.23 -2.20 -1.62
N PRO A 21 -13.48 -2.69 -1.77
CA PRO A 21 -13.86 -3.97 -1.20
C PRO A 21 -13.08 -5.11 -1.85
N HIS A 22 -12.57 -6.02 -1.02
CA HIS A 22 -12.04 -7.30 -1.46
C HIS A 22 -13.15 -8.35 -1.34
N ALA A 23 -13.62 -8.86 -2.48
CA ALA A 23 -14.49 -10.02 -2.52
C ALA A 23 -13.58 -11.25 -2.48
N GLY A 24 -13.62 -12.00 -1.38
CA GLY A 24 -12.91 -13.27 -1.28
C GLY A 24 -13.23 -14.20 -2.47
N PRO A 25 -12.41 -15.24 -2.70
CA PRO A 25 -12.61 -16.14 -3.83
C PRO A 25 -14.05 -16.66 -3.85
N PRO A 26 -14.71 -16.66 -5.02
CA PRO A 26 -16.09 -17.11 -5.10
C PRO A 26 -16.19 -18.55 -4.59
N PRO A 27 -17.25 -18.89 -3.83
CA PRO A 27 -17.50 -20.28 -3.45
C PRO A 27 -17.58 -21.15 -4.70
N HIS A 28 -17.02 -22.36 -4.63
CA HIS A 28 -16.90 -23.30 -5.75
C HIS A 28 -18.26 -23.44 -6.48
N GLY A 29 -18.35 -22.93 -7.71
CA GLY A 29 -19.56 -22.98 -8.54
C GLY A 29 -20.31 -21.65 -8.72
N ALA A 30 -19.91 -20.56 -8.06
CA ALA A 30 -20.43 -19.24 -8.36
C ALA A 30 -19.75 -18.66 -9.63
N PRO A 31 -20.49 -17.92 -10.49
CA PRO A 31 -19.87 -17.18 -11.58
C PRO A 31 -18.79 -16.25 -11.01
N PRO A 32 -17.67 -16.04 -11.72
CA PRO A 32 -16.61 -15.15 -11.24
C PRO A 32 -17.26 -13.83 -10.85
N ALA A 33 -17.14 -13.46 -9.58
CA ALA A 33 -17.61 -12.17 -9.11
C ALA A 33 -16.97 -11.10 -10.02
N ASP A 34 -17.80 -10.17 -10.48
CA ASP A 34 -17.37 -8.99 -11.23
C ASP A 34 -16.09 -8.45 -10.59
N ALA A 35 -15.03 -8.32 -11.40
CA ALA A 35 -13.63 -8.34 -10.95
C ALA A 35 -13.40 -7.64 -9.60
N ASP A 36 -12.76 -8.35 -8.66
CA ASP A 36 -12.44 -7.87 -7.31
C ASP A 36 -11.99 -6.40 -7.33
N ALA A 37 -12.76 -5.52 -6.66
CA ALA A 37 -12.57 -4.09 -6.76
C ALA A 37 -11.21 -3.66 -6.21
N PHE A 38 -10.72 -4.33 -5.16
CA PHE A 38 -9.36 -4.13 -4.64
C PHE A 38 -8.32 -4.47 -5.71
N ALA A 39 -8.41 -5.63 -6.35
CA ALA A 39 -7.51 -6.02 -7.42
C ALA A 39 -7.59 -5.07 -8.63
N ALA A 40 -8.78 -4.56 -8.96
CA ALA A 40 -8.96 -3.58 -10.03
C ALA A 40 -8.24 -2.26 -9.71
N VAL A 41 -8.34 -1.76 -8.47
CA VAL A 41 -7.61 -0.57 -8.02
C VAL A 41 -6.11 -0.86 -7.96
N PHE A 42 -5.69 -2.02 -7.45
CA PHE A 42 -4.30 -2.44 -7.40
C PHE A 42 -3.67 -2.44 -8.81
N ASN A 43 -4.34 -3.01 -9.80
CA ASN A 43 -3.91 -3.01 -11.20
C ASN A 43 -3.81 -1.60 -11.82
N ARG A 44 -4.57 -0.63 -11.30
CA ARG A 44 -4.54 0.77 -11.76
C ARG A 44 -3.45 1.59 -11.08
N VAL A 45 -3.00 1.19 -9.90
CA VAL A 45 -1.99 1.91 -9.11
C VAL A 45 -0.60 1.33 -9.32
N PHE A 46 -0.47 0.02 -9.55
CA PHE A 46 0.80 -0.68 -9.67
C PHE A 46 1.10 -1.14 -11.09
N VAL A 47 2.38 -1.17 -11.47
CA VAL A 47 2.80 -1.79 -12.74
C VAL A 47 2.65 -3.32 -12.68
N ARG A 48 2.58 -3.97 -13.84
CA ARG A 48 2.41 -5.44 -13.94
C ARG A 48 3.53 -6.24 -13.27
N HIS A 49 4.74 -5.68 -13.23
CA HIS A 49 5.93 -6.29 -12.61
C HIS A 49 6.33 -5.54 -11.34
N ALA A 50 5.36 -5.03 -10.59
CA ALA A 50 5.63 -4.32 -9.35
C ALA A 50 6.30 -5.24 -8.33
N ARG A 51 7.17 -4.67 -7.50
CA ARG A 51 7.84 -5.36 -6.39
C ARG A 51 7.51 -4.69 -5.06
N GLY A 52 7.64 -5.43 -3.97
CA GLY A 52 7.46 -4.93 -2.62
C GLY A 52 8.71 -5.07 -1.78
N LEU A 53 8.84 -4.22 -0.76
CA LEU A 53 9.77 -4.41 0.35
C LEU A 53 8.94 -4.37 1.63
N VAL A 54 8.64 -5.53 2.23
CA VAL A 54 7.76 -5.63 3.40
C VAL A 54 8.60 -6.07 4.59
N GLY A 55 8.68 -5.24 5.64
CA GLY A 55 9.49 -5.54 6.83
C GLY A 55 10.96 -5.86 6.50
N GLY A 56 11.53 -5.15 5.51
CA GLY A 56 12.90 -5.35 5.04
C GLY A 56 13.13 -6.53 4.09
N ARG A 57 12.09 -7.29 3.72
CA ARG A 57 12.18 -8.40 2.76
C ARG A 57 11.62 -8.00 1.39
N GLU A 58 12.36 -8.29 0.32
CA GLU A 58 11.83 -8.17 -1.05
C GLU A 58 10.75 -9.23 -1.29
N VAL A 59 9.61 -8.80 -1.80
CA VAL A 59 8.45 -9.64 -2.08
C VAL A 59 7.93 -9.39 -3.50
N ASP A 60 7.35 -10.42 -4.09
CA ASP A 60 6.72 -10.31 -5.40
C ASP A 60 5.39 -9.57 -5.34
N ARG A 61 4.86 -9.22 -6.52
CA ARG A 61 3.58 -8.51 -6.67
C ARG A 61 2.42 -9.15 -5.91
N ASP A 62 2.30 -10.48 -5.98
CA ASP A 62 1.22 -11.22 -5.32
C ASP A 62 1.38 -11.28 -3.81
N GLU A 63 2.61 -11.29 -3.31
CA GLU A 63 2.90 -11.18 -1.87
C GLU A 63 2.67 -9.76 -1.36
N LEU A 64 3.05 -8.74 -2.13
CA LEU A 64 2.75 -7.34 -1.83
C LEU A 64 1.25 -7.09 -1.75
N MET A 65 0.48 -7.65 -2.69
CA MET A 65 -0.98 -7.56 -2.67
C MET A 65 -1.56 -8.20 -1.41
N ARG A 66 -1.07 -9.37 -1.00
CA ARG A 66 -1.46 -10.04 0.25
C ARG A 66 -1.13 -9.20 1.49
N ALA A 67 0.05 -8.59 1.54
CA ALA A 67 0.43 -7.70 2.64
C ALA A 67 -0.49 -6.46 2.74
N LEU A 68 -0.90 -5.90 1.60
CA LEU A 68 -1.83 -4.78 1.55
C LEU A 68 -3.26 -5.18 1.94
N LEU A 69 -3.68 -6.41 1.65
CA LEU A 69 -4.96 -6.96 2.13
C LEU A 69 -4.93 -7.22 3.65
N ALA A 70 -3.83 -7.74 4.19
CA ALA A 70 -3.62 -7.87 5.63
C ALA A 70 -3.72 -6.49 6.31
N LEU A 71 -3.05 -5.49 5.72
CA LEU A 71 -3.15 -4.10 6.19
C LEU A 71 -4.59 -3.59 6.11
N GLN A 72 -5.32 -3.88 5.03
CA GLN A 72 -6.72 -3.49 4.86
C GLN A 72 -7.62 -4.03 5.98
N ALA A 73 -7.38 -5.26 6.45
CA ALA A 73 -8.16 -5.86 7.53
C ALA A 73 -8.07 -5.04 8.83
N ALA A 74 -6.87 -4.53 9.14
CA ALA A 74 -6.62 -3.65 10.28
C ALA A 74 -6.95 -2.17 10.01
N TRP A 75 -7.10 -1.78 8.74
CA TRP A 75 -7.27 -0.39 8.32
C TRP A 75 -8.70 0.12 8.53
N ARG A 76 -8.81 1.34 9.08
CA ARG A 76 -10.07 2.07 9.23
C ARG A 76 -9.85 3.55 8.91
N PRO A 77 -10.68 4.17 8.04
CA PRO A 77 -10.46 5.55 7.61
C PRO A 77 -10.54 6.54 8.78
N ALA A 78 -11.42 6.30 9.76
CA ALA A 78 -11.56 7.15 10.95
C ALA A 78 -10.39 7.08 11.94
N ARG A 79 -9.54 6.05 11.84
CA ARG A 79 -8.39 5.81 12.74
C ARG A 79 -7.06 5.81 11.98
N CYS A 80 -7.05 6.46 10.81
CA CYS A 80 -5.90 6.57 9.95
C CYS A 80 -5.55 8.04 9.75
N ALA A 81 -4.29 8.38 9.97
CA ALA A 81 -3.75 9.70 9.66
C ALA A 81 -2.48 9.56 8.83
N TYR A 82 -2.30 10.47 7.88
CA TYR A 82 -1.12 10.52 7.02
C TYR A 82 -0.26 11.74 7.37
N ALA A 83 1.05 11.57 7.34
CA ALA A 83 2.05 12.61 7.53
C ALA A 83 3.17 12.45 6.48
N ASP A 84 3.84 13.54 6.13
CA ASP A 84 4.99 13.47 5.21
C ASP A 84 6.11 12.63 5.81
N CYS A 85 6.78 11.87 4.94
CA CYS A 85 8.02 11.22 5.29
C CYS A 85 9.19 12.16 4.97
N GLU A 86 9.75 12.79 6.02
CA GLU A 86 10.87 13.73 5.88
C GLU A 86 12.18 13.08 5.41
N SER A 87 12.30 11.75 5.55
CA SER A 87 13.50 11.00 5.18
C SER A 87 13.14 9.71 4.48
N LEU A 88 13.47 9.66 3.18
CA LEU A 88 13.24 8.48 2.36
C LEU A 88 14.44 7.53 2.40
N HIS A 89 14.19 6.23 2.38
CA HIS A 89 15.19 5.17 2.36
C HIS A 89 15.85 5.06 0.98
N ARG A 90 16.75 5.99 0.68
CA ARG A 90 17.51 6.04 -0.59
C ARG A 90 18.76 5.17 -0.63
N ARG A 91 19.07 4.48 0.48
CA ARG A 91 20.29 3.67 0.64
C ARG A 91 20.09 2.18 0.34
N ILE A 92 18.88 1.78 -0.05
CA ILE A 92 18.58 0.40 -0.42
C ILE A 92 18.98 0.22 -1.88
N ASP A 93 19.86 -0.74 -2.17
CA ASP A 93 20.37 -0.99 -3.52
C ASP A 93 19.20 -1.31 -4.48
N GLY A 94 19.14 -0.59 -5.61
CA GLY A 94 18.04 -0.73 -6.58
C GLY A 94 16.69 -0.12 -6.17
N PHE A 95 16.55 0.45 -4.97
CA PHE A 95 15.35 1.15 -4.52
C PHE A 95 15.61 2.63 -4.29
N HIS A 96 15.05 3.44 -5.19
CA HIS A 96 15.12 4.90 -5.13
C HIS A 96 13.70 5.45 -4.96
N PRO A 97 13.22 5.58 -3.72
CA PRO A 97 11.90 6.13 -3.44
C PRO A 97 11.84 7.60 -3.87
N GLU A 98 10.81 7.93 -4.64
CA GLU A 98 10.52 9.31 -5.09
C GLU A 98 9.52 10.01 -4.18
N MET A 99 8.79 9.23 -3.39
CA MET A 99 7.73 9.70 -2.50
C MET A 99 7.62 8.78 -1.29
N GLY A 100 7.19 9.34 -0.16
CA GLY A 100 6.95 8.57 1.03
C GLY A 100 6.00 9.26 1.99
N VAL A 101 5.16 8.46 2.63
CA VAL A 101 4.16 8.91 3.60
C VAL A 101 4.26 8.04 4.84
N LYS A 102 4.13 8.65 6.01
CA LYS A 102 3.92 7.94 7.27
C LYS A 102 2.43 7.82 7.51
N MET A 103 1.96 6.61 7.72
CA MET A 103 0.59 6.31 8.09
C MET A 103 0.55 5.92 9.56
N LEU A 104 -0.18 6.70 10.36
CA LEU A 104 -0.52 6.33 11.73
C LEU A 104 -1.85 5.59 11.69
N LEU A 105 -1.83 4.34 12.11
CA LEU A 105 -2.98 3.46 12.18
C LEU A 105 -3.18 3.01 13.62
N THR A 106 -4.41 3.11 14.14
CA THR A 106 -4.80 2.42 15.38
C THR A 106 -5.69 1.22 15.05
N PRO A 107 -5.14 -0.01 15.09
CA PRO A 107 -5.92 -1.23 14.90
C PRO A 107 -7.11 -1.33 15.87
N PRO A 108 -8.18 -2.06 15.53
CA PRO A 108 -9.35 -2.18 16.39
C PRO A 108 -9.05 -2.84 17.74
N GLU A 109 -8.11 -3.80 17.76
CA GLU A 109 -7.72 -4.55 18.97
C GLU A 109 -6.52 -3.93 19.72
N ALA A 110 -5.90 -2.88 19.16
CA ALA A 110 -4.74 -2.23 19.76
C ALA A 110 -5.15 -0.94 20.48
N ALA A 111 -4.57 -0.73 21.67
CA ALA A 111 -4.72 0.52 22.41
C ALA A 111 -3.85 1.64 21.84
N GLU A 112 -2.79 1.30 21.10
CA GLU A 112 -1.79 2.23 20.60
C GLU A 112 -1.83 2.38 19.07
N ALA A 113 -1.41 3.55 18.60
CA ALA A 113 -1.24 3.79 17.18
C ALA A 113 0.11 3.24 16.71
N HIS A 114 0.08 2.43 15.65
CA HIS A 114 1.26 1.95 14.96
C HIS A 114 1.61 2.93 13.84
N VAL A 115 2.91 3.18 13.67
CA VAL A 115 3.42 4.01 12.58
C VAL A 115 3.95 3.09 11.49
N LEU A 116 3.42 3.26 10.28
CA LEU A 116 3.84 2.57 9.08
C LEU A 116 4.45 3.59 8.12
N THR A 117 5.67 3.35 7.67
CA THR A 117 6.34 4.15 6.65
C THR A 117 6.11 3.48 5.30
N LEU A 118 5.44 4.20 4.41
CA LEU A 118 5.16 3.74 3.05
C LEU A 118 5.96 4.58 2.07
N GLU A 119 6.81 3.94 1.27
CA GLU A 119 7.65 4.63 0.30
C GLU A 119 7.52 4.00 -1.07
N ALA A 120 7.37 4.82 -2.10
CA ALA A 120 7.14 4.33 -3.45
C ALA A 120 8.18 4.88 -4.44
N CYS A 121 8.62 3.99 -5.33
CA CYS A 121 9.30 4.33 -6.57
C CYS A 121 8.28 4.25 -7.70
N VAL A 122 8.16 5.29 -8.53
CA VAL A 122 7.14 5.35 -9.58
C VAL A 122 7.76 5.19 -10.97
N ALA A 123 7.05 4.47 -11.83
CA ALA A 123 7.36 4.45 -13.25
C ALA A 123 6.76 5.71 -13.89
N LYS A 124 7.61 6.65 -14.30
CA LYS A 124 7.19 7.80 -15.11
C LYS A 124 6.77 7.32 -16.50
N GLN A 125 5.46 7.34 -16.76
CA GLN A 125 4.94 7.14 -18.12
C GLN A 125 4.55 8.50 -18.69
N GLY A 126 5.18 8.92 -19.79
CA GLY A 126 5.01 10.25 -20.40
C GLY A 126 3.54 10.65 -20.58
N GLY A 127 3.05 11.53 -19.70
CA GLY A 127 1.69 12.09 -19.72
C GLY A 127 0.58 11.24 -19.09
N ARG A 128 0.88 10.07 -18.52
CA ARG A 128 -0.10 9.21 -17.83
C ARG A 128 0.05 9.30 -16.31
N THR A 129 -1.01 8.93 -15.58
CA THR A 129 -0.98 8.80 -14.12
C THR A 129 0.21 7.93 -13.71
N PRO A 130 1.05 8.37 -12.75
CA PRO A 130 2.20 7.59 -12.32
C PRO A 130 1.75 6.24 -11.75
N LEU A 131 2.52 5.19 -12.03
CA LEU A 131 2.27 3.85 -11.51
C LEU A 131 3.39 3.46 -10.56
N ILE A 132 3.05 2.80 -9.46
CA ILE A 132 4.01 2.30 -8.48
C ILE A 132 4.76 1.11 -9.09
N LYS A 133 6.08 1.25 -9.18
CA LYS A 133 7.00 0.18 -9.60
C LYS A 133 7.45 -0.64 -8.39
N THR A 134 7.80 0.04 -7.30
CA THR A 134 8.22 -0.61 -6.06
C THR A 134 7.59 0.10 -4.88
N LEU A 135 6.98 -0.64 -3.96
CA LEU A 135 6.45 -0.11 -2.70
C LEU A 135 7.18 -0.74 -1.52
N MET A 136 7.72 0.08 -0.64
CA MET A 136 8.21 -0.34 0.65
C MET A 136 7.15 -0.08 1.72
N LEU A 137 6.93 -1.09 2.54
CA LEU A 137 6.06 -1.12 3.71
C LEU A 137 6.94 -1.46 4.90
N ASP A 138 7.30 -0.44 5.66
CA ASP A 138 8.13 -0.57 6.86
C ASP A 138 7.33 -0.17 8.10
N GLY A 139 7.42 -0.95 9.16
CA GLY A 139 6.69 -0.74 10.40
C GLY A 139 6.30 -2.07 11.05
N ASP A 140 5.18 -2.09 11.77
CA ASP A 140 4.81 -3.27 12.56
C ASP A 140 4.51 -4.49 11.66
N PRO A 141 5.30 -5.57 11.74
CA PRO A 141 5.13 -6.74 10.88
C PRO A 141 3.81 -7.46 11.15
N SER A 142 3.23 -7.33 12.36
CA SER A 142 1.95 -7.96 12.71
C SER A 142 0.80 -7.40 11.87
N LEU A 143 0.92 -6.17 11.38
CA LEU A 143 -0.08 -5.53 10.50
C LEU A 143 0.09 -5.89 9.02
N LEU A 144 1.26 -6.42 8.66
CA LEU A 144 1.66 -6.68 7.28
C LEU A 144 1.71 -8.18 6.96
N LEU A 145 1.85 -9.03 7.99
CA LEU A 145 1.98 -10.48 7.90
C LEU A 145 0.82 -11.24 8.55
N ALA A 146 -0.18 -10.55 9.12
CA ALA A 146 -1.42 -11.18 9.59
C ALA A 146 -2.27 -11.61 8.39
N ALA A 147 -1.96 -12.76 7.81
CA ALA A 147 -2.77 -13.47 6.83
C ALA A 147 -3.01 -14.90 7.29
#